data_AF-A0A293MSB9-F1
#
_entry.id   AF-A0A293MSB9-F1
#
_cell.length_a   1.000
_cell.length_b   1.000
_cell.length_c   1.000
_cell.angle_alpha   90.00
_cell.angle_beta   90.00
_cell.angle_gamma   90.00
#
_symmetry.space_group_name_H-M   'P 1'
#
loop_
_entity.id
_entity.type
_entity.pdbx_description
1 polymer ?
#
loop_
_entity_poly.entity_id
_entity_poly.type
_entity_poly.pdbx_seq_one_letter_code
_entity_poly.pdbx_strand_id
1 'polypeptide(L)'
;MKIVEASKRRSQLGEGPHWDASTGTLIMDDANGHEVLRYDPKTGTETEVFHLGDTVGNVILYAGKPREALVCVGMDIVHLDMDTRKTSVLTTVSPHTSEPPHRINDGKCDVKGRLWAGTMQRDWSLTSPQGLGNFYSFSHGSLKKHLEDITLSNGIAWTADNKTMFYNDSVPGFTYAFDFDAEQGTISNRRVVVDFKKTSGFENCGLPDGMTIDVNDKLWLVGFSGSCVVQIDPETSQILRKIDLPAKFTTSCCFGGPTYEDLYVTSAQFPDNPTRPEDGALFKITELGAKGRAPYEFAG
;
A
#
# COMPACT_ATOMS: atom_id res chain seq x y z
N MET A 1 -17.51 -16.04 -6.29
CA MET A 1 -16.67 -15.21 -5.39
C MET A 1 -16.54 -15.93 -4.07
N LYS A 2 -15.30 -16.13 -3.61
CA LYS A 2 -14.99 -16.79 -2.34
C LYS A 2 -13.98 -15.95 -1.56
N ILE A 3 -14.22 -15.73 -0.28
CA ILE A 3 -13.31 -15.04 0.64
C ILE A 3 -12.81 -16.09 1.64
N VAL A 4 -11.49 -16.19 1.82
CA VAL A 4 -10.87 -17.06 2.82
C VAL A 4 -9.78 -16.31 3.58
N GLU A 5 -9.59 -16.66 4.84
CA GLU A 5 -8.34 -16.35 5.54
C GLU A 5 -7.21 -17.16 4.88
N ALA A 6 -6.19 -16.46 4.42
CA ALA A 6 -5.07 -17.03 3.70
C ALA A 6 -4.01 -17.62 4.64
N SER A 7 -3.90 -17.07 5.86
CA SER A 7 -2.94 -17.45 6.89
C SER A 7 -3.58 -17.43 8.28
N LYS A 8 -2.97 -18.18 9.21
CA LYS A 8 -3.33 -18.13 10.65
C LYS A 8 -2.68 -16.96 11.39
N ARG A 9 -1.64 -16.34 10.82
CA ARG A 9 -0.98 -15.18 11.44
C ARG A 9 -1.97 -14.02 11.56
N ARG A 10 -1.83 -13.25 12.64
CA ARG A 10 -2.49 -11.95 12.82
C ARG A 10 -1.42 -10.88 12.90
N SER A 11 -1.45 -9.96 11.96
CA SER A 11 -0.55 -8.81 11.92
C SER A 11 -1.11 -7.71 12.80
N GLN A 12 -0.24 -6.96 13.47
CA GLN A 12 -0.69 -5.77 14.21
C GLN A 12 -1.19 -4.71 13.24
N LEU A 13 -0.43 -4.45 12.17
CA LEU A 13 -0.83 -3.59 11.06
C LEU A 13 -0.28 -4.19 9.76
N GLY A 14 -0.97 -5.18 9.21
CA GLY A 14 -0.55 -5.80 7.96
C GLY A 14 -0.71 -4.84 6.79
N GLU A 15 0.33 -4.60 6.03
CA GLU A 15 0.38 -3.55 5.00
C GLU A 15 1.20 -3.96 3.77
N GLY A 16 1.19 -3.10 2.76
CA GLY A 16 2.11 -3.17 1.62
C GLY A 16 2.18 -4.51 0.86
N PRO A 17 1.06 -5.22 0.59
CA PRO A 17 1.11 -6.50 -0.10
C PRO A 17 1.63 -6.34 -1.54
N HIS A 18 2.65 -7.12 -1.89
CA HIS A 18 3.36 -7.11 -3.15
C HIS A 18 3.55 -8.54 -3.67
N TRP A 19 2.97 -8.85 -4.84
CA TRP A 19 3.03 -10.20 -5.40
C TRP A 19 4.35 -10.47 -6.16
N ASP A 20 5.12 -11.45 -5.69
CA ASP A 20 6.31 -11.98 -6.35
C ASP A 20 5.91 -13.12 -7.29
N ALA A 21 5.74 -12.80 -8.57
CA ALA A 21 5.37 -13.80 -9.58
C ALA A 21 6.50 -14.81 -9.86
N SER A 22 7.76 -14.47 -9.59
CA SER A 22 8.90 -15.36 -9.85
C SER A 22 8.90 -16.57 -8.92
N THR A 23 8.44 -16.38 -7.69
CA THR A 23 8.33 -17.45 -6.68
C THR A 23 6.88 -17.89 -6.44
N GLY A 24 5.90 -17.11 -6.89
CA GLY A 24 4.48 -17.34 -6.63
C GLY A 24 4.12 -17.08 -5.17
N THR A 25 4.76 -16.10 -4.54
CA THR A 25 4.58 -15.74 -3.13
C THR A 25 4.16 -14.28 -2.97
N LEU A 26 3.67 -13.94 -1.79
CA LEU A 26 3.34 -12.57 -1.42
C LEU A 26 4.41 -12.04 -0.46
N ILE A 27 4.95 -10.86 -0.73
CA ILE A 27 5.71 -10.07 0.24
C ILE A 27 4.75 -9.04 0.83
N MET A 28 4.81 -8.82 2.13
CA MET A 28 4.03 -7.80 2.83
C MET A 28 4.78 -7.36 4.08
N ASP A 29 4.34 -6.29 4.72
CA ASP A 29 4.87 -5.89 6.01
C ASP A 29 3.83 -6.01 7.14
N ASP A 30 4.33 -6.10 8.37
CA ASP A 30 3.58 -5.77 9.57
C ASP A 30 4.20 -4.48 10.13
N ALA A 31 3.60 -3.35 9.77
CA ALA A 31 4.14 -2.03 10.04
C ALA A 31 4.46 -1.83 11.52
N ASN A 32 3.54 -2.19 12.41
CA ASN A 32 3.70 -2.07 13.87
C ASN A 32 4.37 -3.32 14.49
N GLY A 33 4.42 -4.44 13.76
CA GLY A 33 5.25 -5.60 14.11
C GLY A 33 6.75 -5.38 13.83
N HIS A 34 7.09 -4.34 13.06
CA HIS A 34 8.45 -4.06 12.58
C HIS A 34 9.02 -5.20 11.73
N GLU A 35 8.19 -5.77 10.87
CA GLU A 35 8.53 -6.98 10.11
C GLU A 35 8.23 -6.84 8.62
N VAL A 36 9.07 -7.47 7.81
CA VAL A 36 8.72 -7.90 6.44
C VAL A 36 8.48 -9.40 6.44
N LEU A 37 7.43 -9.82 5.76
CA LEU A 37 6.93 -11.20 5.72
C LEU A 37 6.91 -11.70 4.27
N ARG A 38 7.30 -12.96 4.06
CA ARG A 38 7.02 -13.69 2.81
C ARG A 38 5.98 -14.77 3.08
N TYR A 39 4.79 -14.65 2.50
CA TYR A 39 3.70 -15.61 2.57
C TYR A 39 3.69 -16.51 1.33
N ASP A 40 3.67 -17.84 1.53
CA ASP A 40 3.52 -18.83 0.46
C ASP A 40 2.08 -19.36 0.42
N PRO A 41 1.30 -19.07 -0.64
CA PRO A 41 -0.05 -19.60 -0.81
C PRO A 41 -0.14 -21.12 -0.91
N LYS A 42 0.95 -21.81 -1.26
CA LYS A 42 0.98 -23.29 -1.35
C LYS A 42 0.97 -23.94 0.03
N THR A 43 1.65 -23.33 1.00
CA THR A 43 1.70 -23.83 2.39
C THR A 43 0.66 -23.16 3.28
N GLY A 44 0.18 -21.96 2.90
CA GLY A 44 -0.74 -21.17 3.70
C GLY A 44 -0.08 -20.54 4.93
N THR A 45 1.22 -20.25 4.85
CA THR A 45 2.04 -19.76 5.97
C THR A 45 3.06 -18.72 5.53
N GLU A 46 3.49 -17.87 6.46
CA GLU A 46 4.67 -17.03 6.27
C GLU A 46 5.94 -17.88 6.38
N THR A 47 6.64 -18.06 5.26
CA THR A 47 7.85 -18.90 5.16
C THR A 47 9.11 -18.16 5.59
N GLU A 48 9.11 -16.82 5.54
CA GLU A 48 10.21 -15.99 5.99
C GLU A 48 9.68 -14.75 6.73
N VAL A 49 10.42 -14.36 7.77
CA VAL A 49 10.18 -13.17 8.59
C VAL A 49 11.51 -12.45 8.77
N PHE A 50 11.51 -11.15 8.47
CA PHE A 50 12.65 -10.25 8.60
C PHE A 50 12.30 -9.14 9.58
N HIS A 51 12.95 -9.13 10.74
CA HIS A 51 12.74 -8.10 11.76
C HIS A 51 13.58 -6.87 11.46
N LEU A 52 12.96 -5.70 11.59
CA LEU A 52 13.53 -4.40 11.34
C LEU A 52 13.51 -3.54 12.61
N GLY A 53 14.26 -2.44 12.60
CA GLY A 53 14.51 -1.64 13.80
C GLY A 53 13.42 -0.62 14.16
N ASP A 54 12.45 -0.38 13.28
CA ASP A 54 11.42 0.64 13.42
C ASP A 54 10.18 0.26 12.59
N THR A 55 9.13 1.09 12.64
CA THR A 55 7.90 0.93 11.85
C THR A 55 8.21 0.77 10.36
N VAL A 56 7.64 -0.26 9.74
CA VAL A 56 7.76 -0.49 8.30
C VAL A 56 6.63 0.26 7.59
N GLY A 57 6.96 1.00 6.54
CA GLY A 57 5.97 1.71 5.72
C GLY A 57 5.48 0.87 4.55
N ASN A 58 6.42 0.26 3.84
CA ASN A 58 6.15 -0.61 2.69
C ASN A 58 7.41 -1.42 2.31
N VAL A 59 7.21 -2.42 1.44
CA VAL A 59 8.26 -3.27 0.88
C VAL A 59 8.03 -3.52 -0.61
N ILE A 60 9.10 -3.39 -1.41
CA ILE A 60 9.07 -3.62 -2.86
C ILE A 60 10.32 -4.40 -3.27
N LEU A 61 10.17 -5.44 -4.09
CA LEU A 61 11.31 -6.19 -4.61
C LEU A 61 12.13 -5.39 -5.63
N TYR A 62 13.42 -5.68 -5.71
CA TYR A 62 14.27 -5.16 -6.78
C TYR A 62 14.02 -5.89 -8.09
N ALA A 63 14.00 -5.12 -9.18
CA ALA A 63 13.82 -5.63 -10.53
C ALA A 63 14.87 -6.69 -10.87
N GLY A 64 14.41 -7.91 -11.17
CA GLY A 64 15.28 -9.04 -11.51
C GLY A 64 16.14 -9.59 -10.37
N LYS A 65 15.89 -9.16 -9.12
CA LYS A 65 16.62 -9.57 -7.91
C LYS A 65 15.61 -9.93 -6.80
N PRO A 66 14.90 -11.06 -6.87
CA PRO A 66 13.79 -11.40 -5.97
C PRO A 66 14.18 -11.67 -4.50
N ARG A 67 15.48 -11.65 -4.18
CA ARG A 67 16.05 -11.75 -2.84
C ARG A 67 16.58 -10.41 -2.29
N GLU A 68 16.43 -9.34 -3.06
CA GLU A 68 16.71 -7.97 -2.64
C GLU A 68 15.41 -7.17 -2.62
N ALA A 69 15.19 -6.39 -1.56
CA ALA A 69 14.04 -5.51 -1.42
C ALA A 69 14.46 -4.09 -1.06
N LEU A 70 13.70 -3.12 -1.55
CA LEU A 70 13.65 -1.79 -0.98
C LEU A 70 12.54 -1.81 0.09
N VAL A 71 12.85 -1.30 1.27
CA VAL A 71 11.91 -1.22 2.39
C VAL A 71 11.95 0.20 2.96
N CYS A 72 10.80 0.79 3.26
CA CYS A 72 10.76 2.04 4.02
C CYS A 72 10.63 1.70 5.52
N VAL A 73 11.57 2.20 6.33
CA VAL A 73 11.67 1.93 7.77
C VAL A 73 11.81 3.25 8.50
N GLY A 74 10.79 3.64 9.27
CA GLY A 74 10.71 4.99 9.83
C GLY A 74 10.78 6.06 8.73
N MET A 75 11.84 6.86 8.72
CA MET A 75 12.10 7.88 7.68
C MET A 75 13.20 7.47 6.67
N ASP A 76 13.73 6.26 6.81
CA ASP A 76 14.78 5.72 5.96
C ASP A 76 14.20 4.87 4.85
N ILE A 77 14.82 4.98 3.68
CA ILE A 77 14.66 4.03 2.58
C ILE A 77 15.87 3.11 2.67
N VAL A 78 15.63 1.82 2.89
CA VAL A 78 16.68 0.82 3.11
C VAL A 78 16.67 -0.25 2.03
N HIS A 79 17.84 -0.73 1.68
CA HIS A 79 18.03 -1.99 0.97
C HIS A 79 18.05 -3.13 2.00
N LEU A 80 17.27 -4.18 1.75
CA LEU A 80 17.25 -5.44 2.49
C LEU A 80 17.74 -6.57 1.57
N ASP A 81 18.84 -7.20 1.97
CA ASP A 81 19.28 -8.49 1.43
C ASP A 81 18.65 -9.60 2.26
N MET A 82 17.74 -10.37 1.67
CA MET A 82 17.01 -11.43 2.36
C MET A 82 17.86 -12.68 2.64
N ASP A 83 18.93 -12.91 1.88
CA ASP A 83 19.79 -14.07 2.07
C ASP A 83 20.75 -13.83 3.25
N THR A 84 21.32 -12.62 3.34
CA THR A 84 22.19 -12.24 4.47
C THR A 84 21.43 -11.65 5.65
N ARG A 85 20.16 -11.28 5.47
CA ARG A 85 19.29 -10.58 6.43
C ARG A 85 19.83 -9.23 6.88
N LYS A 86 20.68 -8.60 6.05
CA LYS A 86 21.28 -7.30 6.35
C LYS A 86 20.50 -6.18 5.69
N THR A 87 20.45 -5.05 6.38
CA THR A 87 19.93 -3.80 5.83
C THR A 87 21.04 -2.78 5.63
N SER A 88 20.87 -1.90 4.64
CA SER A 88 21.70 -0.71 4.47
C SER A 88 20.83 0.48 4.08
N VAL A 89 21.08 1.64 4.70
CA VAL A 89 20.33 2.87 4.39
C VAL A 89 20.76 3.40 3.03
N LEU A 90 19.80 3.58 2.12
CA LEU A 90 20.01 4.19 0.81
C LEU A 90 19.87 5.71 0.89
N THR A 91 18.85 6.18 1.60
CA THR A 91 18.62 7.60 1.86
C THR A 91 17.65 7.79 3.04
N THR A 92 17.54 9.03 3.52
CA THR A 92 16.60 9.44 4.57
C THR A 92 15.75 10.59 4.03
N VAL A 93 14.42 10.45 4.05
CA VAL A 93 13.50 11.39 3.38
C VAL A 93 13.50 12.79 4.01
N SER A 94 13.67 12.86 5.32
CA SER A 94 13.86 14.09 6.09
C SER A 94 14.55 13.73 7.41
N PRO A 95 15.35 14.63 8.01
CA PRO A 95 16.01 14.34 9.28
C PRO A 95 15.00 13.91 10.36
N HIS A 96 15.36 12.93 11.19
CA HIS A 96 14.55 12.42 12.31
C HIS A 96 14.21 13.47 13.39
N THR A 97 14.66 14.72 13.24
CA THR A 97 14.46 15.82 14.18
C THR A 97 13.19 16.63 13.91
N SER A 98 12.31 16.19 13.02
CA SER A 98 11.00 16.83 12.84
C SER A 98 10.16 16.65 14.10
N GLU A 99 9.55 17.72 14.59
CA GLU A 99 8.56 17.70 15.67
C GLU A 99 7.20 18.10 15.10
N PRO A 100 6.16 17.24 15.16
CA PRO A 100 6.18 15.87 15.69
C PRO A 100 6.98 14.88 14.80
N PRO A 101 7.36 13.70 15.33
CA PRO A 101 8.08 12.68 14.55
C PRO A 101 7.22 12.16 13.39
N HIS A 102 7.87 11.90 12.25
CA HIS A 102 7.23 11.38 11.04
C HIS A 102 7.74 9.97 10.70
N ARG A 103 6.99 9.29 9.83
CA ARG A 103 7.42 8.07 9.15
C ARG A 103 6.93 8.07 7.71
N ILE A 104 7.57 7.29 6.87
CA ILE A 104 7.05 6.87 5.56
C ILE A 104 5.90 5.88 5.82
N ASN A 105 4.82 5.98 5.06
CA ASN A 105 3.68 5.05 5.10
C ASN A 105 3.68 4.21 3.82
N ASP A 106 2.61 4.23 3.03
CA ASP A 106 2.54 3.42 1.81
C ASP A 106 3.51 3.92 0.72
N GLY A 107 3.88 2.98 -0.16
CA GLY A 107 4.70 3.27 -1.33
C GLY A 107 4.62 2.18 -2.40
N LYS A 108 4.78 2.59 -3.66
CA LYS A 108 4.73 1.71 -4.83
C LYS A 108 5.66 2.19 -5.93
N CYS A 109 6.13 1.27 -6.77
CA CYS A 109 6.93 1.62 -7.94
C CYS A 109 6.07 1.98 -9.15
N ASP A 110 6.52 2.98 -9.90
CA ASP A 110 5.99 3.28 -11.22
C ASP A 110 6.62 2.40 -12.32
N VAL A 111 6.23 2.62 -13.57
CA VAL A 111 6.73 1.88 -14.75
C VAL A 111 8.23 1.99 -15.00
N LYS A 112 8.90 3.01 -14.43
CA LYS A 112 10.36 3.18 -14.51
C LYS A 112 11.07 2.58 -13.30
N GLY A 113 10.33 1.92 -12.40
CA GLY A 113 10.87 1.33 -11.18
C GLY A 113 11.29 2.36 -10.14
N ARG A 114 10.74 3.59 -10.19
CA ARG A 114 10.97 4.60 -9.15
C ARG A 114 10.03 4.33 -7.99
N LEU A 115 10.54 4.30 -6.76
CA LEU A 115 9.67 4.28 -5.58
C LEU A 115 8.92 5.61 -5.52
N TRP A 116 7.60 5.56 -5.32
CA TRP A 116 6.78 6.69 -4.89
C TRP A 116 6.25 6.37 -3.50
N ALA A 117 6.48 7.25 -2.54
CA ALA A 117 6.07 7.04 -1.15
C ALA A 117 5.83 8.38 -0.47
N GLY A 118 4.93 8.41 0.50
CA GLY A 118 4.68 9.62 1.27
C GLY A 118 4.75 9.38 2.76
N THR A 119 4.80 10.49 3.48
CA THR A 119 5.00 10.50 4.92
C THR A 119 3.73 10.88 5.67
N MET A 120 3.73 10.56 6.96
CA MET A 120 2.72 10.95 7.93
C MET A 120 3.37 11.17 9.29
N GLN A 121 2.67 11.83 10.20
CA GLN A 121 3.06 11.84 11.61
C GLN A 121 3.07 10.39 12.14
N ARG A 122 4.13 9.98 12.83
CA ARG A 122 4.31 8.59 13.31
C ARG A 122 3.20 8.16 14.26
N ASP A 123 2.97 8.97 15.29
CA ASP A 123 1.99 8.72 16.34
C ASP A 123 0.72 9.54 16.05
N TRP A 124 0.12 9.33 14.87
CA TRP A 124 -1.05 10.08 14.43
C TRP A 124 -2.33 9.66 15.19
N SER A 125 -3.18 10.63 15.50
CA SER A 125 -4.51 10.43 16.07
C SER A 125 -5.50 11.45 15.49
N LEU A 126 -6.79 11.28 15.77
CA LEU A 126 -7.84 12.22 15.31
C LEU A 126 -7.65 13.67 15.82
N THR A 127 -6.84 13.89 16.85
CA THR A 127 -6.49 15.22 17.37
C THR A 127 -5.16 15.74 16.85
N SER A 128 -4.40 14.94 16.10
CA SER A 128 -3.13 15.35 15.50
C SER A 128 -3.36 16.39 14.39
N PRO A 129 -2.45 17.35 14.21
CA PRO A 129 -2.52 18.28 13.09
C PRO A 129 -2.51 17.55 11.74
N GLN A 130 -3.21 18.13 10.77
CA GLN A 130 -3.26 17.63 9.39
C GLN A 130 -2.21 18.33 8.53
N GLY A 131 -1.82 17.70 7.41
CA GLY A 131 -0.96 18.32 6.41
C GLY A 131 0.52 18.47 6.78
N LEU A 132 1.06 17.64 7.68
CA LEU A 132 2.49 17.70 8.05
C LEU A 132 3.39 16.78 7.22
N GLY A 133 2.78 15.83 6.50
CA GLY A 133 3.44 14.90 5.60
C GLY A 133 3.68 15.49 4.21
N ASN A 134 4.47 14.76 3.43
CA ASN A 134 4.83 15.11 2.06
C ASN A 134 4.87 13.83 1.20
N PHE A 135 4.80 13.99 -0.11
CA PHE A 135 4.88 12.87 -1.07
C PHE A 135 6.12 12.99 -1.93
N TYR A 136 6.86 11.89 -2.06
CA TYR A 136 8.18 11.84 -2.70
C TYR A 136 8.27 10.71 -3.73
N SER A 137 9.28 10.82 -4.60
CA SER A 137 9.81 9.69 -5.35
C SER A 137 11.30 9.50 -5.09
N PHE A 138 11.76 8.26 -5.09
CA PHE A 138 13.16 7.88 -4.97
C PHE A 138 13.60 6.96 -6.12
N SER A 139 14.73 7.30 -6.75
CA SER A 139 15.40 6.46 -7.74
C SER A 139 16.82 6.95 -7.99
N HIS A 140 17.72 6.01 -8.23
CA HIS A 140 19.14 6.16 -8.49
C HIS A 140 19.84 7.08 -7.47
N GLY A 141 19.49 6.90 -6.19
CA GLY A 141 20.02 7.71 -5.09
C GLY A 141 19.44 9.13 -5.00
N SER A 142 18.51 9.50 -5.88
CA SER A 142 17.88 10.82 -5.91
C SER A 142 16.48 10.78 -5.29
N LEU A 143 16.26 11.65 -4.31
CA LEU A 143 14.96 11.89 -3.70
C LEU A 143 14.36 13.18 -4.28
N LYS A 144 13.10 13.13 -4.68
CA LYS A 144 12.35 14.26 -5.23
C LYS A 144 11.01 14.40 -4.52
N LYS A 145 10.73 15.59 -3.98
CA LYS A 145 9.42 15.93 -3.41
C LYS A 145 8.46 16.37 -4.51
N HIS A 146 7.21 15.91 -4.44
CA HIS A 146 6.16 16.23 -5.41
C HIS A 146 4.96 16.96 -4.80
N LEU A 147 4.55 16.56 -3.60
CA LEU A 147 3.42 17.17 -2.89
C LEU A 147 3.81 17.50 -1.45
N GLU A 148 3.19 18.57 -0.96
CA GLU A 148 3.21 19.01 0.44
C GLU A 148 1.78 18.90 0.99
N ASP A 149 1.60 19.22 2.26
CA ASP A 149 0.30 19.24 2.95
C ASP A 149 -0.45 17.89 2.90
N ILE A 150 0.30 16.80 2.99
CA ILE A 150 -0.26 15.45 3.08
C ILE A 150 -0.52 15.11 4.54
N THR A 151 -1.66 14.49 4.85
CA THR A 151 -1.96 14.11 6.24
C THR A 151 -1.58 12.67 6.53
N LEU A 152 -2.05 11.74 5.70
CA LEU A 152 -1.81 10.32 5.84
C LEU A 152 -1.69 9.72 4.44
N SER A 153 -0.45 9.64 3.96
CA SER A 153 -0.13 9.16 2.61
C SER A 153 -0.46 7.69 2.44
N ASN A 154 -1.23 7.35 1.41
CA ASN A 154 -1.67 5.97 1.18
C ASN A 154 -1.83 5.64 -0.30
N GLY A 155 -2.36 4.44 -0.57
CA GLY A 155 -2.77 3.87 -1.85
C GLY A 155 -2.36 4.62 -3.12
N ILE A 156 -1.43 4.01 -3.88
CA ILE A 156 -0.93 4.56 -5.14
C ILE A 156 -1.20 3.57 -6.29
N ALA A 157 -1.63 4.07 -7.45
CA ALA A 157 -1.80 3.26 -8.66
C ALA A 157 -1.60 4.08 -9.93
N TRP A 158 -1.37 3.41 -11.07
CA TRP A 158 -1.25 4.04 -12.38
C TRP A 158 -2.08 3.33 -13.44
N THR A 159 -2.62 4.09 -14.39
CA THR A 159 -3.30 3.53 -15.57
C THR A 159 -2.33 2.72 -16.45
N ALA A 160 -2.86 1.83 -17.29
CA ALA A 160 -2.06 0.96 -18.16
C ALA A 160 -1.17 1.74 -19.14
N ASP A 161 -1.69 2.86 -19.60
CA ASP A 161 -0.97 3.75 -20.51
C ASP A 161 0.08 4.62 -19.80
N ASN A 162 0.18 4.51 -18.47
CA ASN A 162 1.08 5.26 -17.59
C ASN A 162 0.94 6.78 -17.76
N LYS A 163 -0.29 7.27 -17.98
CA LYS A 163 -0.56 8.72 -18.09
C LYS A 163 -1.33 9.29 -16.92
N THR A 164 -1.90 8.45 -16.07
CA THR A 164 -2.59 8.91 -14.85
C THR A 164 -2.04 8.19 -13.63
N MET A 165 -1.70 8.95 -12.60
CA MET A 165 -1.42 8.43 -11.26
C MET A 165 -2.62 8.70 -10.36
N PHE A 166 -3.02 7.71 -9.57
CA PHE A 166 -4.00 7.83 -8.51
C PHE A 166 -3.33 7.74 -7.14
N TYR A 167 -3.88 8.48 -6.17
CA TYR A 167 -3.28 8.63 -4.85
C TYR A 167 -4.31 8.88 -3.76
N ASN A 168 -4.16 8.22 -2.60
CA ASN A 168 -5.02 8.41 -1.44
C ASN A 168 -4.34 9.29 -0.38
N ASP A 169 -5.09 10.28 0.13
CA ASP A 169 -4.79 10.93 1.41
C ASP A 169 -5.94 10.63 2.39
N SER A 170 -5.70 9.71 3.31
CA SER A 170 -6.75 8.99 4.03
C SER A 170 -7.60 9.88 4.91
N VAL A 171 -6.99 10.79 5.65
CA VAL A 171 -7.67 11.58 6.70
C VAL A 171 -8.55 12.70 6.11
N PRO A 172 -8.06 13.49 5.13
CA PRO A 172 -8.93 14.33 4.33
C PRO A 172 -10.05 13.54 3.65
N GLY A 173 -9.79 12.27 3.30
CA GLY A 173 -10.77 11.34 2.74
C GLY A 173 -10.88 11.49 1.22
N PHE A 174 -9.74 11.67 0.54
CA PHE A 174 -9.71 11.92 -0.88
C PHE A 174 -8.88 10.90 -1.64
N THR A 175 -9.44 10.41 -2.75
CA THR A 175 -8.67 9.80 -3.83
C THR A 175 -8.47 10.86 -4.91
N TYR A 176 -7.21 11.16 -5.21
CA TYR A 176 -6.80 12.09 -6.26
C TYR A 176 -6.36 11.36 -7.52
N ALA A 177 -6.44 12.07 -8.64
CA ALA A 177 -5.73 11.74 -9.87
C ALA A 177 -4.80 12.87 -10.29
N PHE A 178 -3.76 12.51 -11.02
CA PHE A 178 -2.77 13.41 -11.58
C PHE A 178 -2.44 12.97 -13.00
N ASP A 179 -2.12 13.93 -13.87
CA ASP A 179 -1.45 13.62 -15.12
C ASP A 179 -0.01 13.22 -14.79
N PHE A 180 0.42 12.08 -15.31
CA PHE A 180 1.69 11.46 -15.00
C PHE A 180 2.59 11.41 -16.25
N ASP A 181 3.79 11.96 -16.13
CA ASP A 181 4.84 11.82 -17.13
C ASP A 181 5.82 10.73 -16.67
N ALA A 182 5.71 9.56 -17.28
CA ALA A 182 6.56 8.42 -16.94
C ALA A 182 8.05 8.68 -17.21
N GLU A 183 8.39 9.45 -18.25
CA GLU A 183 9.80 9.72 -18.57
C GLU A 183 10.40 10.68 -17.55
N GLN A 184 9.72 11.80 -17.27
CA GLN A 184 10.23 12.84 -16.37
C GLN A 184 10.03 12.51 -14.88
N GLY A 185 9.09 11.62 -14.56
CA GLY A 185 8.72 11.34 -13.17
C GLY A 185 8.16 12.58 -12.52
N THR A 186 7.11 13.11 -13.13
CA THR A 186 6.40 14.28 -12.64
C THR A 186 4.92 14.01 -12.67
N ILE A 187 4.22 14.67 -11.74
CA ILE A 187 2.78 14.70 -11.67
C ILE A 187 2.29 16.14 -11.81
N SER A 188 1.12 16.32 -12.41
CA SER A 188 0.48 17.64 -12.57
C SER A 188 -1.04 17.51 -12.58
N ASN A 189 -1.76 18.64 -12.64
CA ASN A 189 -3.22 18.67 -12.80
C ASN A 189 -3.98 17.80 -11.77
N ARG A 190 -3.66 18.00 -10.48
CA ARG A 190 -4.34 17.36 -9.34
C ARG A 190 -5.84 17.56 -9.44
N ARG A 191 -6.60 16.47 -9.39
CA ARG A 191 -8.06 16.47 -9.40
C ARG A 191 -8.60 15.44 -8.41
N VAL A 192 -9.74 15.74 -7.79
CA VAL A 192 -10.42 14.79 -6.91
C VAL A 192 -11.20 13.80 -7.78
N VAL A 193 -10.92 12.51 -7.58
CA VAL A 193 -11.71 11.40 -8.17
C VAL A 193 -12.82 11.03 -7.20
N VAL A 194 -12.50 10.87 -5.91
CA VAL A 194 -13.48 10.54 -4.87
C VAL A 194 -13.24 11.44 -3.66
N ASP A 195 -14.32 12.07 -3.19
CA ASP A 195 -14.44 12.65 -1.85
C ASP A 195 -15.29 11.68 -1.02
N PHE A 196 -14.69 10.95 -0.07
CA PHE A 196 -15.39 9.92 0.72
C PHE A 196 -16.51 10.49 1.59
N LYS A 197 -16.54 11.80 1.82
CA LYS A 197 -17.57 12.48 2.61
C LYS A 197 -18.75 12.95 1.75
N LYS A 198 -18.59 13.05 0.43
CA LYS A 198 -19.57 13.66 -0.48
C LYS A 198 -19.97 12.81 -1.69
N THR A 199 -19.11 11.90 -2.11
CA THR A 199 -19.36 11.02 -3.25
C THR A 199 -20.32 9.93 -2.81
N SER A 200 -21.44 9.79 -3.53
CA SER A 200 -22.49 8.85 -3.16
C SER A 200 -21.98 7.40 -3.15
N GLY A 201 -22.35 6.65 -2.11
CA GLY A 201 -21.99 5.24 -1.92
C GLY A 201 -20.77 5.02 -1.01
N PHE A 202 -20.01 6.07 -0.70
CA PHE A 202 -18.81 5.99 0.14
C PHE A 202 -19.05 6.22 1.63
N GLU A 203 -20.29 6.56 2.04
CA GLU A 203 -20.64 7.00 3.40
C GLU A 203 -20.27 5.95 4.48
N ASN A 204 -20.25 4.67 4.10
CA ASN A 204 -19.92 3.53 4.97
C ASN A 204 -18.67 2.77 4.50
N CYS A 205 -17.75 3.44 3.80
CA CYS A 205 -16.49 2.84 3.36
C CYS A 205 -15.30 3.17 4.28
N GLY A 206 -15.50 3.97 5.34
CA GLY A 206 -14.40 4.36 6.22
C GLY A 206 -13.42 5.32 5.53
N LEU A 207 -12.13 5.16 5.74
CA LEU A 207 -11.09 5.99 5.10
C LEU A 207 -10.44 5.26 3.92
N PRO A 208 -10.11 5.95 2.81
CA PRO A 208 -9.34 5.34 1.73
C PRO A 208 -7.94 4.98 2.24
N ASP A 209 -7.52 3.74 2.06
CA ASP A 209 -6.22 3.26 2.52
C ASP A 209 -5.41 2.72 1.32
N GLY A 210 -4.81 1.53 1.40
CA GLY A 210 -4.11 0.91 0.26
C GLY A 210 -5.01 0.67 -0.97
N MET A 211 -4.39 0.76 -2.15
CA MET A 211 -5.09 0.67 -3.44
C MET A 211 -4.27 -0.06 -4.50
N THR A 212 -4.94 -0.74 -5.42
CA THR A 212 -4.40 -1.30 -6.66
C THR A 212 -5.34 -1.01 -7.85
N ILE A 213 -4.97 -1.44 -9.05
CA ILE A 213 -5.74 -1.22 -10.28
C ILE A 213 -5.79 -2.51 -11.11
N ASP A 214 -6.93 -2.75 -11.75
CA ASP A 214 -7.12 -3.92 -12.62
C ASP A 214 -6.77 -3.65 -14.09
N VAL A 215 -6.82 -4.69 -14.92
CA VAL A 215 -6.51 -4.60 -16.35
C VAL A 215 -7.41 -3.66 -17.14
N ASN A 216 -8.58 -3.30 -16.62
CA ASN A 216 -9.55 -2.39 -17.24
C ASN A 216 -9.47 -0.96 -16.67
N ASP A 217 -8.37 -0.64 -15.99
CA ASP A 217 -8.13 0.64 -15.33
C ASP A 217 -9.22 0.99 -14.30
N LYS A 218 -9.79 -0.01 -13.62
CA LYS A 218 -10.67 0.19 -12.47
C LYS A 218 -9.88 0.05 -11.18
N LEU A 219 -10.11 0.99 -10.27
CA LEU A 219 -9.39 1.05 -9.00
C LEU A 219 -10.00 0.05 -8.02
N TRP A 220 -9.14 -0.60 -7.24
CA TRP A 220 -9.52 -1.45 -6.11
C TRP A 220 -8.88 -0.84 -4.88
N LEU A 221 -9.68 -0.25 -4.00
CA LEU A 221 -9.19 0.34 -2.76
C LEU A 221 -9.85 -0.31 -1.55
N VAL A 222 -9.12 -0.40 -0.45
CA VAL A 222 -9.69 -0.80 0.83
C VAL A 222 -10.26 0.40 1.58
N GLY A 223 -11.28 0.12 2.39
CA GLY A 223 -11.88 1.06 3.31
C GLY A 223 -11.46 0.79 4.75
N PHE A 224 -10.48 1.53 5.27
CA PHE A 224 -10.02 1.38 6.65
C PHE A 224 -11.13 1.72 7.64
N SER A 225 -11.37 0.83 8.60
CA SER A 225 -12.52 0.85 9.51
C SER A 225 -13.89 0.71 8.82
N GLY A 226 -13.92 0.49 7.50
CA GLY A 226 -15.11 0.23 6.69
C GLY A 226 -15.33 -1.26 6.38
N SER A 227 -14.40 -2.14 6.77
CA SER A 227 -14.48 -3.60 6.56
C SER A 227 -14.71 -3.99 5.09
N CYS A 228 -14.07 -3.32 4.13
CA CYS A 228 -14.39 -3.57 2.72
C CYS A 228 -13.24 -3.29 1.76
N VAL A 229 -13.36 -3.89 0.57
CA VAL A 229 -12.71 -3.46 -0.66
C VAL A 229 -13.79 -2.95 -1.61
N VAL A 230 -13.54 -1.81 -2.28
CA VAL A 230 -14.41 -1.28 -3.32
C VAL A 230 -13.68 -1.22 -4.65
N GLN A 231 -14.36 -1.68 -5.71
CA GLN A 231 -13.97 -1.45 -7.09
C GLN A 231 -14.65 -0.18 -7.59
N ILE A 232 -13.87 0.75 -8.13
CA ILE A 232 -14.34 2.08 -8.53
C ILE A 232 -13.98 2.32 -9.99
N ASP A 233 -14.91 2.92 -10.71
CA ASP A 233 -14.63 3.50 -12.02
C ASP A 233 -14.10 4.93 -11.84
N PRO A 234 -12.80 5.20 -12.09
CA PRO A 234 -12.21 6.51 -11.87
C PRO A 234 -12.74 7.59 -12.83
N GLU A 235 -13.40 7.21 -13.93
CA GLU A 235 -13.98 8.16 -14.88
C GLU A 235 -15.31 8.74 -14.39
N THR A 236 -16.09 7.93 -13.68
CA THR A 236 -17.45 8.28 -13.22
C THR A 236 -17.54 8.46 -11.70
N SER A 237 -16.47 8.11 -10.98
CA SER A 237 -16.39 8.07 -9.51
C SER A 237 -17.38 7.08 -8.87
N GLN A 238 -17.96 6.17 -9.66
CA GLN A 238 -18.96 5.22 -9.17
C GLN A 238 -18.32 3.96 -8.59
N ILE A 239 -18.89 3.48 -7.50
CA ILE A 239 -18.60 2.13 -6.99
C ILE A 239 -19.25 1.13 -7.94
N LEU A 240 -18.41 0.35 -8.62
CA LEU A 240 -18.84 -0.78 -9.47
C LEU A 240 -19.14 -2.03 -8.63
N ARG A 241 -18.40 -2.19 -7.53
CA ARG A 241 -18.55 -3.32 -6.61
C ARG A 241 -18.06 -2.95 -5.22
N LYS A 242 -18.77 -3.40 -4.19
CA LYS A 242 -18.31 -3.40 -2.80
C LYS A 242 -18.25 -4.85 -2.31
N ILE A 243 -17.14 -5.20 -1.67
CA ILE A 243 -16.91 -6.51 -1.07
C ILE A 243 -16.65 -6.30 0.41
N ASP A 244 -17.56 -6.79 1.24
CA ASP A 244 -17.38 -6.74 2.69
C ASP A 244 -16.44 -7.86 3.15
N LEU A 245 -15.53 -7.54 4.06
CA LEU A 245 -14.59 -8.46 4.68
C LEU A 245 -14.91 -8.64 6.18
N PRO A 246 -14.59 -9.82 6.76
CA PRO A 246 -14.81 -10.06 8.18
C PRO A 246 -14.02 -9.11 9.09
N ALA A 247 -12.77 -8.79 8.76
CA ALA A 247 -11.95 -7.85 9.53
C ALA A 247 -12.50 -6.43 9.50
N LYS A 248 -12.42 -5.73 10.63
CA LYS A 248 -12.86 -4.35 10.75
C LYS A 248 -11.94 -3.38 10.00
N PHE A 249 -10.64 -3.58 10.17
CA PHE A 249 -9.59 -2.67 9.71
C PHE A 249 -8.82 -3.26 8.53
N THR A 250 -9.45 -3.30 7.35
CA THR A 250 -8.76 -3.63 6.09
C THR A 250 -7.85 -2.48 5.67
N THR A 251 -6.62 -2.78 5.26
CA THR A 251 -5.51 -1.82 5.19
C THR A 251 -4.92 -1.68 3.78
N SER A 252 -4.72 -2.78 3.06
CA SER A 252 -4.26 -2.71 1.66
C SER A 252 -4.68 -3.93 0.83
N CYS A 253 -4.45 -3.87 -0.48
CA CYS A 253 -4.73 -4.98 -1.37
C CYS A 253 -3.83 -5.02 -2.61
N CYS A 254 -3.59 -6.22 -3.12
CA CYS A 254 -2.93 -6.43 -4.41
C CYS A 254 -3.48 -7.68 -5.11
N PHE A 255 -3.38 -7.70 -6.44
CA PHE A 255 -3.68 -8.91 -7.21
C PHE A 255 -2.46 -9.82 -7.25
N GLY A 256 -2.69 -11.12 -7.16
CA GLY A 256 -1.69 -12.17 -7.23
C GLY A 256 -2.25 -13.49 -7.77
N GLY A 257 -1.56 -14.57 -7.47
CA GLY A 257 -1.78 -15.85 -8.13
C GLY A 257 -1.19 -15.91 -9.54
N PRO A 258 -1.18 -17.08 -10.20
CA PRO A 258 -0.51 -17.30 -11.48
C PRO A 258 -1.04 -16.42 -12.63
N THR A 259 -2.28 -15.96 -12.51
CA THR A 259 -3.00 -15.18 -13.54
C THR A 259 -3.40 -13.79 -13.07
N TYR A 260 -3.00 -13.35 -11.87
CA TYR A 260 -3.44 -12.10 -11.24
C TYR A 260 -4.96 -12.00 -11.00
N GLU A 261 -5.64 -13.12 -10.80
CA GLU A 261 -7.11 -13.17 -10.56
C GLU A 261 -7.47 -13.33 -9.07
N ASP A 262 -6.47 -13.57 -8.21
CA ASP A 262 -6.64 -13.64 -6.78
C ASP A 262 -6.37 -12.26 -6.18
N LEU A 263 -7.30 -11.69 -5.43
CA LEU A 263 -7.07 -10.45 -4.69
C LEU A 263 -6.67 -10.78 -3.25
N TYR A 264 -5.45 -10.39 -2.87
CA TYR A 264 -4.99 -10.46 -1.49
C TYR A 264 -5.32 -9.15 -0.78
N VAL A 265 -5.83 -9.23 0.45
CA VAL A 265 -6.25 -8.08 1.26
C VAL A 265 -5.64 -8.22 2.65
N THR A 266 -4.87 -7.23 3.07
CA THR A 266 -4.30 -7.16 4.42
C THR A 266 -5.27 -6.47 5.37
N SER A 267 -5.08 -6.71 6.67
CA SER A 267 -5.82 -6.02 7.72
C SER A 267 -4.97 -5.82 8.98
N ALA A 268 -5.49 -5.03 9.90
CA ALA A 268 -4.86 -4.69 11.17
C ALA A 268 -5.64 -5.23 12.36
N GLN A 269 -4.90 -5.49 13.44
CA GLN A 269 -5.42 -5.74 14.77
C GLN A 269 -4.87 -4.68 15.72
N PHE A 270 -5.76 -3.93 16.37
CA PHE A 270 -5.37 -3.00 17.43
C PHE A 270 -5.57 -3.68 18.79
N PRO A 271 -4.50 -3.88 19.60
CA PRO A 271 -4.58 -4.59 20.88
C PRO A 271 -5.55 -3.96 21.89
N ASP A 272 -5.70 -2.63 21.83
CA ASP A 272 -6.62 -1.88 22.71
C ASP A 272 -8.07 -1.87 22.19
N ASN A 273 -8.30 -2.42 20.99
CA ASN A 273 -9.62 -2.52 20.37
C ASN A 273 -9.77 -3.81 19.53
N PRO A 274 -9.59 -5.02 20.12
CA PRO A 274 -9.74 -6.27 19.39
C PRO A 274 -11.23 -6.51 19.17
N THR A 275 -11.75 -5.99 18.05
CA THR A 275 -13.18 -5.99 17.80
C THR A 275 -13.68 -7.28 17.17
N ARG A 276 -12.84 -7.98 16.40
CA ARG A 276 -13.22 -9.18 15.66
C ARG A 276 -12.11 -10.24 15.64
N PRO A 277 -12.44 -11.54 15.67
CA PRO A 277 -11.45 -12.63 15.58
C PRO A 277 -10.58 -12.61 14.31
N GLU A 278 -11.09 -11.99 13.24
CA GLU A 278 -10.45 -11.91 11.94
C GLU A 278 -9.60 -10.64 11.75
N ASP A 279 -9.62 -9.70 12.71
CA ASP A 279 -8.75 -8.51 12.69
C ASP A 279 -7.27 -8.94 12.63
N GLY A 280 -6.49 -8.33 11.72
CA GLY A 280 -5.09 -8.66 11.47
C GLY A 280 -4.84 -9.82 10.50
N ALA A 281 -5.90 -10.49 10.01
CA ALA A 281 -5.77 -11.57 9.05
C ALA A 281 -5.35 -11.08 7.65
N LEU A 282 -4.65 -11.94 6.92
CA LEU A 282 -4.51 -11.85 5.46
C LEU A 282 -5.68 -12.60 4.82
N PHE A 283 -6.41 -11.95 3.91
CA PHE A 283 -7.48 -12.56 3.14
C PHE A 283 -7.07 -12.80 1.69
N LYS A 284 -7.64 -13.85 1.10
CA LYS A 284 -7.60 -14.12 -0.33
C LYS A 284 -9.03 -14.17 -0.86
N ILE A 285 -9.29 -13.39 -1.91
CA ILE A 285 -10.57 -13.32 -2.59
C ILE A 285 -10.41 -13.87 -4.01
N THR A 286 -11.17 -14.90 -4.36
CA THR A 286 -11.13 -15.56 -5.66
C THR A 286 -12.47 -15.49 -6.37
N GLU A 287 -12.47 -15.87 -7.66
CA GLU A 287 -13.67 -15.87 -8.51
C GLU A 287 -14.33 -14.48 -8.56
N LEU A 288 -13.50 -13.44 -8.62
CA LEU A 288 -13.95 -12.04 -8.77
C LEU A 288 -14.43 -11.75 -10.19
N GLY A 289 -13.94 -12.48 -11.19
CA GLY A 289 -14.12 -12.09 -12.59
C GLY A 289 -13.39 -10.78 -12.92
N ALA A 290 -12.35 -10.45 -12.16
CA ALA A 290 -11.46 -9.32 -12.37
C ALA A 290 -10.01 -9.82 -12.33
N LYS A 291 -9.13 -9.13 -13.03
CA LYS A 291 -7.73 -9.49 -13.16
C LYS A 291 -6.86 -8.27 -12.97
N GLY A 292 -5.87 -8.36 -12.09
CA GLY A 292 -4.86 -7.32 -11.89
C GLY A 292 -3.72 -7.37 -12.88
N ARG A 293 -2.68 -6.60 -12.55
CA ARG A 293 -1.44 -6.51 -13.31
C ARG A 293 -0.27 -6.91 -12.42
N ALA A 294 0.83 -7.30 -13.06
CA ALA A 294 2.10 -7.42 -12.37
C ALA A 294 2.48 -6.08 -11.72
N PRO A 295 2.93 -6.07 -10.45
CA PRO A 295 3.47 -4.86 -9.87
C PRO A 295 4.77 -4.48 -10.57
N TYR A 296 5.08 -3.18 -10.61
CA TYR A 296 6.43 -2.76 -10.95
C TYR A 296 7.35 -2.96 -9.74
N GLU A 297 8.60 -3.32 -10.04
CA GLU A 297 9.67 -3.57 -9.08
C GLU A 297 10.63 -2.37 -9.06
N PHE A 298 11.40 -2.22 -7.98
CA PHE A 298 12.34 -1.13 -7.85
C PHE A 298 13.57 -1.32 -8.75
N ALA A 299 13.89 -0.33 -9.58
CA ALA A 299 14.93 -0.45 -10.62
C ALA A 299 16.26 0.26 -10.29
N GLY A 300 16.39 0.80 -9.07
CA GLY A 300 17.60 1.48 -8.61
C GLY A 300 17.39 2.95 -8.37
#